data_AF-A0A1A8CRK9-F1
#
_entry.id   AF-A0A1A8CRK9-F1
#
_cell.length_a   1.000
_cell.length_b   1.000
_cell.length_c   1.000
_cell.angle_alpha   90.00
_cell.angle_beta   90.00
_cell.angle_gamma   90.00
#
_symmetry.space_group_name_H-M   'P 1'
#
loop_
_entity.id
_entity.type
_entity.pdbx_description
1 polymer ?
#
loop_
_entity_poly.entity_id
_entity_poly.type
_entity_poly.pdbx_seq_one_letter_code
_entity_poly.pdbx_strand_id
1 'polypeptide(L)' 'MEKENGTVAVRSTEQRKLRSRDAARCRRSQETEVFYELARTLPLPRRVCTHLDKAGIMRVTLSFLRMQQLLKP' A
#
# COMPACT_ATOMS: atom_id res chain seq x y z
N MET A 1 22.03 -35.28 -27.30
CA MET A 1 22.22 -34.78 -25.92
C MET A 1 21.91 -33.29 -25.91
N GLU A 2 20.63 -32.89 -25.96
CA GLU A 2 20.23 -31.45 -26.10
C GLU A 2 18.90 -31.09 -25.39
N LYS A 3 18.54 -31.77 -24.29
CA LYS A 3 17.27 -31.49 -23.56
C LYS A 3 17.41 -30.70 -22.27
N GLU A 4 18.60 -30.22 -21.92
CA GLU A 4 18.86 -29.63 -20.59
C GLU A 4 18.70 -28.10 -20.54
N ASN A 5 18.87 -27.40 -21.66
CA ASN A 5 18.96 -25.94 -21.68
C ASN A 5 17.59 -25.22 -21.55
N GLY A 6 16.50 -25.88 -21.97
CA GLY A 6 15.14 -25.31 -21.90
C GLY A 6 14.56 -25.26 -20.48
N THR A 7 14.93 -26.21 -19.62
CA THR A 7 14.38 -26.31 -18.26
C THR A 7 14.98 -25.27 -17.31
N VAL A 8 16.24 -24.88 -17.53
CA VAL A 8 16.95 -23.87 -16.72
C VAL A 8 16.44 -22.46 -17.02
N ALA A 9 16.20 -22.12 -18.28
CA ALA A 9 15.63 -20.82 -18.68
C ALA A 9 14.19 -20.63 -18.15
N VAL A 10 13.37 -21.68 -18.22
CA VAL A 10 12.00 -21.66 -17.66
C VAL A 10 12.04 -21.52 -16.13
N ARG A 11 12.94 -22.22 -15.42
CA ARG A 11 13.11 -22.04 -13.96
C ARG A 11 13.58 -20.62 -13.60
N SER A 12 14.50 -20.03 -14.37
CA SER A 12 15.00 -18.66 -14.15
C SER A 12 13.90 -17.62 -14.34
N THR A 13 13.08 -17.77 -15.38
CA THR A 13 11.95 -16.86 -15.64
C THR A 13 10.87 -16.96 -14.56
N GLU A 14 10.54 -18.17 -14.10
CA GLU A 14 9.60 -18.35 -12.97
C GLU A 14 10.13 -17.74 -11.69
N GLN A 15 11.42 -17.92 -11.36
CA GLN A 15 12.04 -17.26 -10.20
C GLN A 15 11.99 -15.74 -10.30
N ARG A 16 12.24 -15.15 -11.49
CA ARG A 16 12.11 -13.70 -11.70
C ARG A 16 10.67 -13.22 -11.52
N LYS A 17 9.67 -13.96 -12.03
CA LYS A 17 8.25 -13.64 -11.84
C LYS A 17 7.87 -13.70 -10.36
N LEU A 18 8.31 -14.73 -9.63
CA LEU A 18 8.08 -14.86 -8.19
C LEU A 18 8.67 -13.66 -7.42
N ARG A 19 9.93 -13.29 -7.67
CA ARG A 19 10.56 -12.12 -7.05
C ARG A 19 9.80 -10.82 -7.35
N SER A 20 9.39 -10.62 -8.61
CA SER A 20 8.60 -9.44 -9.00
C SER A 20 7.24 -9.38 -8.27
N ARG A 21 6.56 -10.52 -8.17
CA ARG A 21 5.29 -10.66 -7.45
C ARG A 21 5.46 -10.34 -5.97
N ASP A 22 6.48 -10.88 -5.34
CA ASP A 22 6.75 -10.68 -3.91
C ASP A 22 7.13 -9.22 -3.63
N ALA A 23 7.92 -8.59 -4.52
CA ALA A 23 8.21 -7.16 -4.46
C ALA A 23 6.94 -6.30 -4.60
N ALA A 24 6.04 -6.64 -5.52
CA ALA A 24 4.76 -5.94 -5.68
C ALA A 24 3.84 -6.12 -4.45
N ARG A 25 3.82 -7.31 -3.86
CA ARG A 25 3.10 -7.58 -2.60
C ARG A 25 3.67 -6.74 -1.46
N CYS A 26 4.99 -6.75 -1.29
CA CYS A 26 5.68 -5.96 -0.26
C CYS A 26 5.32 -4.47 -0.37
N ARG A 27 5.37 -3.89 -1.57
CA ARG A 27 4.95 -2.49 -1.80
C ARG A 27 3.49 -2.24 -1.43
N ARG A 28 2.57 -3.14 -1.80
CA ARG A 28 1.13 -3.01 -1.45
C ARG A 28 0.88 -3.10 0.06
N SER A 29 1.62 -3.96 0.76
CA SER A 29 1.55 -4.08 2.22
C SER A 29 2.06 -2.82 2.91
N GLN A 30 3.23 -2.31 2.50
CA GLN A 30 3.79 -1.04 3.00
C GLN A 30 2.85 0.14 2.76
N GLU A 31 2.31 0.26 1.53
CA GLU A 31 1.34 1.30 1.20
C GLU A 31 0.12 1.25 2.13
N THR A 32 -0.42 0.06 2.37
CA THR A 32 -1.57 -0.14 3.28
C THR A 32 -1.24 0.24 4.72
N GLU A 33 -0.04 -0.08 5.20
CA GLU A 33 0.44 0.29 6.53
C GLU A 33 0.52 1.81 6.69
N VAL A 34 1.10 2.51 5.71
CA VAL A 34 1.17 3.98 5.67
C VAL A 34 -0.21 4.62 5.71
N PHE A 35 -1.19 4.09 4.96
CA PHE A 35 -2.57 4.57 5.03
C PHE A 35 -3.18 4.40 6.43
N TYR A 36 -2.94 3.26 7.08
CA TYR A 36 -3.44 3.05 8.43
C TYR A 36 -2.72 3.90 9.47
N GLU A 37 -1.43 4.18 9.30
CA GLU A 37 -0.71 5.16 10.12
C GLU A 37 -1.32 6.55 10.00
N LEU A 38 -1.54 7.02 8.78
CA LEU A 38 -2.21 8.29 8.53
C LEU A 38 -3.60 8.34 9.17
N ALA A 39 -4.38 7.27 9.05
CA ALA A 39 -5.70 7.20 9.68
C ALA A 39 -5.62 7.28 11.22
N ARG A 40 -4.55 6.77 11.83
CA ARG A 40 -4.32 6.85 13.28
C ARG A 40 -3.94 8.26 13.76
N THR A 41 -3.42 9.11 12.89
CA THR A 41 -3.07 10.51 13.25
C THR A 41 -4.26 11.46 13.15
N LEU A 42 -5.36 11.05 12.52
CA LEU A 42 -6.56 11.89 12.42
C LEU A 42 -7.25 12.02 13.79
N PRO A 43 -7.84 13.19 14.12
CA PRO A 43 -8.55 13.41 15.38
C PRO A 43 -9.95 12.79 15.35
N LEU A 44 -10.03 11.51 15.03
CA LEU A 44 -11.27 10.73 14.94
C LEU A 44 -11.16 9.48 15.84
N PRO A 45 -12.28 8.98 16.37
CA PRO A 45 -12.26 7.73 17.13
C PRO A 45 -11.69 6.58 16.27
N ARG A 46 -10.83 5.74 16.85
CA ARG A 46 -10.19 4.61 16.13
C ARG A 46 -11.22 3.73 15.41
N ARG A 47 -12.38 3.50 16.03
CA ARG A 47 -13.48 2.72 15.44
C ARG A 47 -13.99 3.30 14.12
N VAL A 48 -13.89 4.60 13.89
CA VAL A 48 -14.30 5.22 12.63
C VAL A 48 -13.20 5.03 11.60
N CYS A 49 -11.95 5.32 11.99
CA CYS A 49 -10.78 5.17 11.12
C CYS A 49 -10.60 3.74 10.60
N THR A 50 -10.93 2.71 11.39
CA THR A 50 -10.81 1.30 10.97
C THR A 50 -11.77 0.90 9.85
N HIS A 51 -12.87 1.64 9.66
CA HIS A 51 -13.84 1.39 8.59
C HIS A 51 -13.57 2.22 7.33
N LEU A 52 -12.58 3.13 7.36
CA LEU A 52 -12.22 3.93 6.19
C LEU A 52 -11.41 3.10 5.21
N ASP A 53 -11.77 3.18 3.94
CA ASP A 53 -10.93 2.74 2.83
C ASP A 53 -9.84 3.78 2.54
N LYS A 54 -8.87 3.44 1.68
CA LYS A 54 -7.75 4.34 1.32
C LYS A 54 -8.24 5.70 0.81
N ALA A 55 -9.29 5.70 -0.01
CA ALA A 55 -9.88 6.92 -0.55
C ALA A 55 -10.59 7.76 0.53
N GLY A 56 -11.31 7.12 1.45
CA GLY A 56 -11.90 7.74 2.62
C GLY A 56 -10.84 8.41 3.51
N ILE A 57 -9.74 7.71 3.80
CA ILE A 57 -8.61 8.25 4.57
C ILE A 57 -8.07 9.53 3.90
N MET A 58 -7.83 9.51 2.58
CA MET A 58 -7.36 10.70 1.85
C MET A 58 -8.36 11.86 1.91
N ARG A 59 -9.65 11.59 1.65
CA ARG A 59 -10.69 12.62 1.66
C ARG A 59 -10.80 13.29 3.02
N VAL A 60 -10.83 12.51 4.10
CA VAL A 60 -10.92 13.04 5.47
C VAL A 60 -9.66 13.82 5.84
N THR A 61 -8.47 13.30 5.51
CA THR A 61 -7.20 13.98 5.75
C THR A 61 -7.15 15.34 5.07
N LEU A 62 -7.50 15.40 3.78
CA LEU A 62 -7.51 16.65 3.02
C LEU A 62 -8.52 17.65 3.59
N SER A 63 -9.73 17.20 3.93
CA SER A 63 -10.73 18.06 4.57
C SER A 63 -10.25 18.62 5.90
N PHE A 64 -9.61 17.79 6.72
CA PHE A 64 -9.03 18.21 8.00
C PHE A 64 -7.95 19.28 7.84
N LEU A 65 -7.00 19.08 6.91
CA LEU A 65 -5.94 20.06 6.64
C LEU A 65 -6.50 21.40 6.14
N ARG A 66 -7.52 21.38 5.26
CA ARG A 66 -8.20 22.59 4.79
C ARG A 66 -8.92 23.33 5.91
N MET A 67 -9.64 22.60 6.78
CA MET A 67 -10.28 23.19 7.95
C MET A 67 -9.27 23.83 8.89
N GLN A 68 -8.12 23.19 9.14
CA GLN A 68 -7.07 23.78 9.96
C GLN A 68 -6.53 25.09 9.38
N GLN A 69 -6.41 25.20 8.05
CA GLN A 69 -5.98 26.44 7.41
C GLN A 69 -7.03 27.55 7.57
N LEU A 70 -8.32 27.22 7.45
CA LEU A 70 -9.40 28.19 7.60
C LEU A 70 -9.60 28.64 9.05
N LEU A 71 -9.34 27.77 10.03
CA LEU A 71 -9.57 28.02 11.45
C LEU A 71 -8.33 28.52 12.20
N LYS A 72 -7.15 28.55 11.56
CA LYS A 72 -5.97 29.21 12.12
C LYS A 72 -6.17 30.73 12.03
N PRO A 73 -6.11 31.46 13.16
CA PRO A 73 -6.28 32.92 13.18
C PRO A 73 -5.13 33.63 12.46
#